data_AF-A0A1L3STZ2-F1
#
_entry.id   AF-A0A1L3STZ2-F1
#
_cell.length_a   1.000
_cell.length_b   1.000
_cell.length_c   1.000
_cell.angle_alpha   90.00
_cell.angle_beta   90.00
_cell.angle_gamma   90.00
#
_symmetry.space_group_name_H-M   'P 1'
#
loop_
_entity.id
_entity.type
_entity.pdbx_description
1 polymer ?
#
loop_
_entity_poly.entity_id
_entity_poly.type
_entity_poly.pdbx_seq_one_letter_code
_entity_poly.pdbx_strand_id
1 'polypeptide(L)' 'MTKWIMLAVGVLLSANGFYTRTFDYPNDTPVRNCFNMDAVGVYGCFHSQLAPMLIAWVPFLVGIALIAWSA' A
#
# COMPACT_ATOMS: atom_id res chain seq x y z
N MET A 1 -1.47 -11.26 24.93
CA MET A 1 -2.30 -11.37 23.71
C MET A 1 -2.93 -10.03 23.32
N THR A 2 -3.57 -9.30 24.23
CA THR A 2 -4.24 -8.01 23.92
C THR A 2 -3.34 -6.96 23.25
N LYS A 3 -2.08 -6.84 23.68
CA LYS A 3 -1.08 -5.94 23.05
C LYS A 3 -0.89 -6.22 21.55
N TRP A 4 -0.78 -7.49 21.17
CA TRP A 4 -0.58 -7.93 19.78
C TRP A 4 -1.77 -7.63 18.89
N ILE A 5 -2.97 -7.82 19.42
CA ILE A 5 -4.22 -7.51 18.72
C ILE A 5 -4.32 -6.00 18.48
N MET A 6 -4.02 -5.18 19.48
CA MET A 6 -4.01 -3.71 19.33
C MET A 6 -2.99 -3.25 18.28
N LEU A 7 -1.81 -3.87 18.25
CA LEU A 7 -0.78 -3.57 17.25
C LEU A 7 -1.22 -3.96 15.83
N ALA A 8 -1.80 -5.15 15.65
CA ALA A 8 -2.34 -5.60 14.37
C ALA A 8 -3.47 -4.71 13.86
N VAL A 9 -4.39 -4.32 14.73
CA VAL A 9 -5.50 -3.40 14.39
C VAL A 9 -4.96 -2.01 14.02
N GLY A 10 -3.99 -1.49 14.77
CA GLY A 10 -3.34 -0.21 14.44
C GLY A 10 -2.62 -0.24 13.09
N VAL A 11 -1.97 -1.36 12.75
CA VAL A 11 -1.34 -1.56 11.44
C VAL A 11 -2.38 -1.61 10.32
N LEU A 12 -3.49 -2.32 10.49
CA LEU A 12 -4.56 -2.37 9.49
C LEU A 12 -5.21 -1.00 9.27
N LEU A 13 -5.46 -0.27 10.35
CA LEU A 13 -6.05 1.07 10.29
C LEU A 13 -5.10 2.08 9.65
N SER A 14 -3.80 2.02 9.99
CA SER A 14 -2.79 2.88 9.35
C SER A 14 -2.61 2.53 7.89
N ALA A 15 -2.49 1.24 7.53
CA ALA A 15 -2.42 0.76 6.15
C ALA A 15 -3.60 1.28 5.31
N ASN A 16 -4.83 1.18 5.81
CA ASN A 16 -6.02 1.76 5.16
C ASN A 16 -5.96 3.30 5.11
N GLY A 17 -5.41 3.94 6.13
CA GLY A 17 -5.22 5.38 6.22
C GLY A 17 -4.18 5.94 5.25
N PHE A 18 -3.35 5.11 4.58
CA PHE A 18 -2.46 5.59 3.52
C PHE A 18 -3.20 5.98 2.24
N TYR A 19 -4.51 5.72 2.16
CA TYR A 19 -5.39 6.08 1.03
C TYR A 19 -4.75 5.74 -0.32
N THR A 20 -4.21 4.53 -0.44
CA THR A 20 -3.59 4.06 -1.68
C THR A 20 -4.67 3.83 -2.75
N ARG A 21 -4.59 4.58 -3.84
CA ARG A 21 -5.46 4.44 -5.01
C ARG A 21 -4.66 3.87 -6.15
N THR A 22 -5.18 2.85 -6.83
CA THR A 22 -4.63 2.33 -8.09
C THR A 22 -5.60 2.61 -9.21
N PHE A 23 -5.10 3.08 -10.34
CA PHE A 23 -5.90 3.43 -11.52
C PHE A 23 -5.11 3.19 -12.80
N ASP A 24 -5.81 2.92 -13.89
CA ASP A 24 -5.23 2.55 -15.18
C ASP A 24 -5.69 3.47 -16.31
N TYR A 25 -4.83 3.60 -17.32
CA TYR A 25 -5.09 4.31 -18.57
C TYR A 25 -4.93 3.33 -19.73
N PRO A 26 -5.98 2.54 -20.04
CA PRO A 26 -5.89 1.48 -21.05
C PRO A 26 -5.74 2.00 -22.49
N ASN A 27 -6.08 3.27 -22.72
CA ASN A 27 -6.01 3.90 -24.05
C ASN A 27 -4.65 4.55 -24.34
N ASP A 28 -3.73 4.59 -23.37
CA ASP A 28 -2.38 5.14 -23.60
C ASP A 28 -1.49 4.12 -24.31
N THR A 29 -0.58 4.60 -25.16
CA THR A 29 0.46 3.78 -25.79
C THR A 29 1.84 4.31 -25.37
N PRO A 30 2.57 3.58 -24.52
CA PRO A 30 2.22 2.31 -23.86
C PRO A 30 1.19 2.47 -22.70
N VAL A 31 0.49 1.38 -22.36
CA VAL A 31 -0.53 1.35 -21.29
C VAL A 31 0.11 1.72 -19.95
N ARG A 32 -0.56 2.59 -19.19
CA ARG A 32 -0.06 3.05 -17.88
C ARG A 32 -0.96 2.55 -16.76
N ASN A 33 -0.34 1.96 -15.74
CA ASN A 33 -0.96 1.57 -14.49
C ASN A 33 -0.33 2.38 -13.37
N CYS A 34 -1.11 3.20 -12.70
CA CYS A 34 -0.64 4.20 -11.76
C CYS A 34 -1.11 3.89 -10.34
N PHE A 35 -0.37 4.42 -9.37
CA PHE A 35 -0.77 4.45 -7.98
C PHE A 35 -0.59 5.86 -7.41
N ASN A 36 -1.36 6.17 -6.37
CA ASN A 36 -1.21 7.36 -5.57
C ASN A 36 -1.44 7.02 -4.08
N MET A 37 -0.52 7.43 -3.21
CA MET A 37 -0.60 7.34 -1.75
C MET A 37 -0.85 8.73 -1.19
N ASP A 38 -2.12 9.12 -1.07
CA ASP A 38 -2.51 10.49 -0.72
C ASP A 38 -1.89 10.95 0.62
N ALA A 39 -1.75 10.04 1.59
CA ALA A 39 -1.23 10.38 2.92
C ALA A 39 0.27 10.73 2.94
N VAL A 40 1.06 10.22 1.98
CA VAL A 40 2.53 10.40 1.92
C VAL A 40 2.96 11.20 0.69
N GLY A 41 2.02 11.50 -0.21
CA GLY A 41 2.27 12.24 -1.45
C GLY A 41 3.13 11.47 -2.46
N VAL A 42 3.12 10.13 -2.40
CA VAL A 42 3.88 9.28 -3.33
C VAL A 42 2.97 8.87 -4.48
N TYR A 43 3.37 9.17 -5.71
CA TYR A 43 2.66 8.76 -6.92
C TYR A 43 3.64 8.19 -7.95
N GLY A 44 3.16 7.31 -8.82
CA GLY A 44 3.96 6.76 -9.89
C GLY A 44 3.16 5.90 -10.85
N CYS A 45 3.71 5.69 -12.05
CA CYS A 45 3.09 4.91 -13.10
C CYS A 45 4.06 3.88 -13.66
N PHE A 46 3.52 2.71 -14.00
CA PHE A 46 4.25 1.57 -14.54
C PHE A 46 3.54 0.99 -15.76
N HIS A 47 4.30 0.34 -16.62
CA HIS A 47 3.75 -0.43 -17.76
C HIS A 47 3.23 -1.81 -17.36
N SER A 48 3.33 -2.17 -16.07
CA SER A 48 2.85 -3.43 -15.50
C SER A 48 1.80 -3.14 -14.43
N GLN A 49 0.72 -3.90 -14.45
CA GLN A 49 -0.37 -3.79 -13.47
C GLN A 49 0.04 -4.29 -12.08
N LEU A 50 1.03 -5.19 -12.00
CA LEU A 50 1.46 -5.79 -10.72
C LEU A 50 2.20 -4.79 -9.83
N ALA A 51 2.96 -3.87 -10.42
CA ALA A 51 3.78 -2.90 -9.68
C ALA A 51 2.94 -1.97 -8.77
N PRO A 52 1.92 -1.23 -9.28
CA PRO A 52 1.09 -0.37 -8.43
C PRO A 52 0.31 -1.18 -7.39
N MET A 53 -0.07 -2.42 -7.73
CA MET A 53 -0.75 -3.32 -6.80
C MET A 53 0.17 -3.68 -5.63
N LEU A 54 1.41 -4.13 -5.88
CA LEU A 54 2.39 -4.44 -4.83
C LEU A 54 2.70 -3.23 -3.95
N ILE A 55 2.79 -2.04 -4.54
CA ILE A 55 3.06 -0.80 -3.80
C ILE A 55 1.92 -0.48 -2.84
N ALA A 56 0.65 -0.74 -3.20
CA ALA A 56 -0.49 -0.57 -2.30
C ALA A 56 -0.40 -1.48 -1.05
N TRP A 57 0.30 -2.62 -1.12
CA TRP A 57 0.49 -3.52 0.02
C TRP A 57 1.68 -3.15 0.92
N VAL A 58 2.59 -2.26 0.48
CA VAL A 58 3.80 -1.90 1.23
C VAL A 58 3.50 -1.45 2.66
N PRO A 59 2.53 -0.54 2.92
CA PRO A 59 2.24 -0.09 4.28
C PRO A 59 1.81 -1.23 5.20
N PHE A 60 1.01 -2.16 4.68
CA PHE A 60 0.55 -3.33 5.42
C PHE A 60 1.71 -4.29 5.72
N LEU A 61 2.54 -4.60 4.72
CA LEU A 61 3.69 -5.50 4.88
C LEU A 61 4.73 -4.95 5.86
N VAL A 62 5.02 -3.65 5.81
CA VAL A 62 5.88 -2.97 6.78
C VAL A 62 5.29 -3.07 8.18
N GLY A 63 3.99 -2.85 8.33
CA GLY A 63 3.32 -2.99 9.62
C GLY A 63 3.39 -4.41 10.19
N ILE A 64 3.18 -5.45 9.37
CA ILE A 64 3.36 -6.85 9.79
C ILE A 64 4.80 -7.09 10.24
N ALA A 65 5.78 -6.64 9.46
CA ALA A 65 7.20 -6.80 9.80
C ALA A 65 7.54 -6.15 11.14
N LEU A 66 6.99 -4.96 11.42
CA LEU A 66 7.17 -4.28 12.71
C LEU A 66 6.52 -5.04 13.87
N ILE A 67 5.32 -5.61 13.66
CA ILE A 67 4.68 -6.48 14.66
C ILE A 67 5.58 -7.68 14.96
N ALA A 68 6.01 -8.41 13.92
CA ALA A 68 6.86 -9.58 14.04
C ALA A 68 8.21 -9.27 14.73
N TRP A 69 8.80 -8.10 14.43
CA TRP A 69 10.06 -7.68 15.05
C TRP A 69 9.87 -7.27 16.53
N SER A 70 8.71 -6.72 16.88
CA SER A 70 8.44 -6.36 18.26
C SER A 70 8.14 -7.54 19.20
N ALA A 71 7.93 -8.74 18.63
CA ALA A 71 7.48 -9.97 19.30
C ALA A 71 8.61 -10.78 19.91
#